data_AF-A0A839HSS4-F1
#
_entry.id   AF-A0A839HSS4-F1
#
_cell.length_a   1.000
_cell.length_b   1.000
_cell.length_c   1.000
_cell.angle_alpha   90.00
_cell.angle_beta   90.00
_cell.angle_gamma   90.00
#
_symmetry.space_group_name_H-M   'P 1'
#
loop_
_entity.id
_entity.type
_entity.pdbx_description
1 polymer ?
#
loop_
_entity_poly.entity_id
_entity_poly.type
_entity_poly.pdbx_seq_one_letter_code
_entity_poly.pdbx_strand_id
1 'polypeptide(L)'
;MARYAELLSPDDIAEIVAEEGTDPPAEGWVLFAELEQADIERLTAERLGRLNLAVQSYEDGLPVVVLSLLAQAVRYVWVIAMWEVDAQVWLRDAVDRGRIALAVNAVDAPQSVVLTTGEDFLQNADALLASTQVAWQPAGELHHLHMLDAGFQAVSSEASRMVGDASPVGLTRLMLVGRGKNAAQLMDVLVTGAELARSFPNLASTAIQ
;
A
#
# COMPACT_ATOMS: atom_id res chain seq x y z
N MET A 1 6.86 5.05 9.07
CA MET A 1 6.15 6.33 8.83
C MET A 1 5.24 6.13 7.63
N ALA A 2 4.02 6.68 7.66
CA ALA A 2 3.07 6.60 6.57
C ALA A 2 3.53 7.41 5.35
N ARG A 3 3.12 7.01 4.15
CA ARG A 3 3.44 7.63 2.86
C ARG A 3 2.17 7.63 2.01
N TYR A 4 2.01 8.66 1.18
CA TYR A 4 0.87 8.75 0.27
C TYR A 4 0.89 7.57 -0.70
N ALA A 5 -0.27 6.98 -0.94
CA ALA A 5 -0.46 5.96 -1.96
C ALA A 5 -1.89 5.92 -2.47
N GLU A 6 -2.03 5.59 -3.75
CA GLU A 6 -3.29 5.67 -4.47
C GLU A 6 -3.43 4.58 -5.52
N LEU A 7 -4.66 4.13 -5.75
CA LEU A 7 -5.04 3.33 -6.91
C LEU A 7 -5.43 4.23 -8.09
N LEU A 8 -4.58 4.24 -9.11
CA LEU A 8 -4.84 4.95 -10.37
C LEU A 8 -5.40 3.98 -11.40
N SER A 9 -6.55 4.36 -11.97
CA SER A 9 -7.16 3.67 -13.10
C SER A 9 -6.49 4.09 -14.41
N PRO A 10 -6.71 3.35 -15.51
CA PRO A 10 -6.24 3.77 -16.83
C PRO A 10 -6.72 5.18 -17.22
N ASP A 11 -7.93 5.57 -16.82
CA ASP A 11 -8.49 6.89 -17.12
C ASP A 11 -7.78 8.00 -16.31
N ASP A 12 -7.51 7.76 -15.02
CA ASP A 12 -6.78 8.72 -14.18
C ASP A 12 -5.34 8.92 -14.72
N ILE A 13 -4.71 7.84 -15.16
CA ILE A 13 -3.38 7.89 -15.79
C ILE A 13 -3.41 8.69 -17.09
N ALA A 14 -4.43 8.48 -17.93
CA ALA A 14 -4.58 9.20 -19.18
C ALA A 14 -4.80 10.71 -18.95
N GLU A 15 -5.56 11.08 -17.91
CA GLU A 15 -5.75 12.48 -17.50
C GLU A 15 -4.43 13.11 -17.04
N ILE A 16 -3.69 12.46 -16.14
CA ILE A 16 -2.38 12.94 -15.66
C ILE A 16 -1.40 13.12 -16.83
N VAL A 17 -1.32 12.14 -17.73
CA VAL A 17 -0.49 12.19 -18.94
C VAL A 17 -0.86 13.36 -19.84
N ALA A 18 -2.15 13.62 -20.03
CA ALA A 18 -2.62 14.72 -20.86
C ALA A 18 -2.32 16.09 -20.24
N GLU A 19 -2.37 16.20 -18.90
CA GLU A 19 -2.07 17.43 -18.17
C GLU A 19 -0.56 17.72 -18.09
N GLU A 20 0.25 16.71 -17.82
CA GLU A 20 1.70 16.85 -17.62
C GLU A 20 2.52 16.72 -18.91
N GLY A 21 1.92 16.18 -19.98
CA GLY A 21 2.61 15.91 -21.24
C GLY A 21 3.67 14.82 -21.13
N THR A 22 3.46 13.86 -20.23
CA THR A 22 4.38 12.75 -19.91
C THR A 22 3.94 11.45 -20.58
N ASP A 23 4.83 10.46 -20.64
CA ASP A 23 4.44 9.11 -21.08
C ASP A 23 3.70 8.38 -19.93
N PRO A 24 2.72 7.51 -20.23
CA PRO A 24 2.03 6.74 -19.21
C PRO A 24 3.02 5.83 -18.46
N PRO A 25 2.94 5.78 -17.11
CA PRO A 25 3.87 4.99 -16.30
C PRO A 25 3.74 3.49 -16.58
N ALA A 26 2.53 2.99 -16.83
CA ALA A 26 2.28 1.62 -17.24
C ALA A 26 0.90 1.48 -17.90
N GLU A 27 0.70 0.37 -18.62
CA GLU A 27 -0.63 -0.01 -19.08
C GLU A 27 -1.46 -0.65 -17.95
N GLY A 28 -2.73 -0.28 -17.84
CA GLY A 28 -3.67 -0.84 -16.88
C GLY A 28 -3.73 -0.04 -15.59
N TRP A 29 -4.15 -0.70 -14.51
CA TRP A 29 -4.18 -0.06 -13.20
C TRP A 29 -2.79 0.02 -12.57
N VAL A 30 -2.53 1.10 -11.83
CA VAL A 30 -1.24 1.37 -11.19
C VAL A 30 -1.44 1.65 -9.70
N LEU A 31 -0.63 1.00 -8.86
CA LEU A 31 -0.41 1.46 -7.49
C LEU A 31 0.56 2.63 -7.55
N PHE A 32 0.10 3.82 -7.23
CA PHE A 32 0.94 5.00 -7.09
C PHE A 32 1.38 5.17 -5.63
N ALA A 33 2.62 5.62 -5.43
CA ALA A 33 3.09 6.02 -4.11
C ALA A 33 4.11 7.15 -4.18
N GLU A 34 4.13 7.95 -3.12
CA GLU A 34 5.14 9.00 -2.94
C GLU A 34 6.13 8.60 -1.86
N LEU A 35 7.42 8.57 -2.21
CA LEU A 35 8.50 8.19 -1.31
C LEU A 35 9.62 9.23 -1.33
N GLU A 36 10.57 9.12 -0.40
CA GLU A 36 11.81 9.90 -0.49
C GLU A 36 12.73 9.31 -1.57
N GLN A 37 13.58 10.13 -2.17
CA GLN A 37 14.54 9.70 -3.18
C GLN A 37 15.38 8.51 -2.67
N ALA A 38 15.82 8.56 -1.42
CA ALA A 38 16.59 7.49 -0.79
C ALA A 38 15.81 6.16 -0.70
N ASP A 39 14.48 6.19 -0.65
CA ASP A 39 13.65 5.00 -0.70
C ASP A 39 13.54 4.45 -2.14
N ILE A 40 13.45 5.32 -3.15
CA ILE A 40 13.49 4.91 -4.56
C ILE A 40 14.83 4.24 -4.89
N GLU A 41 15.94 4.79 -4.43
CA GLU A 41 17.28 4.21 -4.61
C GLU A 41 17.38 2.81 -3.99
N ARG A 42 16.77 2.59 -2.81
CA ARG A 42 16.69 1.26 -2.19
C ARG A 42 15.86 0.30 -3.01
N LEU A 43 14.71 0.75 -3.52
CA LEU A 43 13.77 -0.05 -4.31
C LEU A 43 14.26 -0.35 -5.73
N THR A 44 15.30 0.34 -6.21
CA THR A 44 15.90 0.14 -7.53
C THR A 44 17.29 -0.48 -7.48
N ALA A 45 17.82 -0.74 -6.29
CA ALA A 45 19.11 -1.41 -6.11
C ALA A 45 19.07 -2.87 -6.58
N GLU A 46 20.22 -3.40 -7.03
CA GLU A 46 20.35 -4.77 -7.57
C GLU A 46 19.93 -5.89 -6.60
N ARG A 47 19.81 -5.60 -5.30
CA ARG A 47 19.47 -6.57 -4.25
C ARG A 47 18.17 -6.20 -3.54
N LEU A 48 17.06 -6.47 -4.22
CA LEU A 48 15.74 -6.47 -3.59
C LEU A 48 15.50 -7.79 -2.85
N GLY A 49 14.86 -7.70 -1.70
CA GLY A 49 14.30 -8.87 -1.03
C GLY A 49 13.11 -9.44 -1.79
N ARG A 50 12.52 -10.50 -1.24
CA ARG A 50 11.35 -11.13 -1.83
C ARG A 50 10.13 -10.21 -1.69
N LEU A 51 9.50 -9.91 -2.83
CA LEU A 51 8.16 -9.33 -2.87
C LEU A 51 7.14 -10.39 -2.41
N ASN A 52 6.19 -10.01 -1.57
CA ASN A 52 5.15 -10.86 -1.06
C ASN A 52 3.78 -10.24 -1.27
N LEU A 53 2.80 -11.05 -1.65
CA LEU A 53 1.39 -10.70 -1.69
C LEU A 53 0.64 -11.63 -0.75
N ALA A 54 -0.09 -11.06 0.20
CA ALA A 54 -0.92 -11.81 1.12
C ALA A 54 -2.33 -11.22 1.17
N VAL A 55 -3.33 -12.08 1.29
CA VAL A 55 -4.69 -11.67 1.66
C VAL A 55 -4.87 -11.93 3.15
N GLN A 56 -5.27 -10.90 3.88
CA GLN A 56 -5.59 -10.97 5.31
C GLN A 56 -7.07 -10.69 5.48
N SER A 57 -7.75 -11.46 6.34
CA SER A 57 -9.11 -11.13 6.75
C SER A 57 -9.02 -10.07 7.85
N TYR A 58 -9.64 -8.92 7.64
CA TYR A 58 -9.88 -7.92 8.68
C TYR A 58 -11.36 -7.99 9.05
N GLU A 59 -11.67 -8.21 10.33
CA GLU A 59 -13.04 -8.55 10.74
C GLU A 59 -13.63 -9.72 9.92
N ASP A 60 -14.80 -10.23 10.29
CA ASP A 60 -15.44 -11.26 9.47
C ASP A 60 -15.99 -10.61 8.20
N GLY A 61 -15.32 -10.84 7.07
CA GLY A 61 -15.82 -10.49 5.74
C GLY A 61 -15.25 -9.23 5.07
N LEU A 62 -14.23 -8.58 5.64
CA LEU A 62 -13.51 -7.49 4.97
C LEU A 62 -12.06 -7.89 4.64
N PRO A 63 -11.80 -8.45 3.44
CA PRO A 63 -10.45 -8.82 3.07
C PRO A 63 -9.58 -7.60 2.73
N VAL A 64 -8.29 -7.77 3.02
CA VAL A 64 -7.24 -6.77 2.80
C VAL A 64 -6.12 -7.45 2.04
N VAL A 65 -5.70 -6.84 0.93
CA VAL A 65 -4.52 -7.27 0.19
C VAL A 65 -3.32 -6.49 0.71
N VAL A 66 -2.27 -7.22 1.09
CA VAL A 66 -1.03 -6.67 1.61
C VAL A 66 0.10 -7.04 0.65
N LEU A 67 0.66 -6.03 0.00
CA LEU A 67 1.88 -6.16 -0.79
C LEU A 67 3.05 -5.70 0.09
N SER A 68 4.04 -6.57 0.32
CA SER A 68 5.20 -6.23 1.13
C SER A 68 6.52 -6.54 0.44
N LEU A 69 7.48 -5.64 0.58
CA LEU A 69 8.83 -5.77 0.02
C LEU A 69 9.85 -5.34 1.07
N LEU A 70 10.96 -6.08 1.16
CA LEU A 70 12.10 -5.72 2.00
C LEU A 70 13.25 -5.26 1.10
N ALA A 71 13.72 -4.02 1.27
CA ALA A 71 14.91 -3.52 0.59
C ALA A 71 15.84 -2.85 1.60
N GLN A 72 17.08 -3.35 1.68
CA GLN A 72 18.14 -2.80 2.56
C GLN A 72 17.66 -2.52 4.02
N ALA A 73 17.02 -3.51 4.65
CA ALA A 73 16.46 -3.44 6.02
C ALA A 73 15.27 -2.46 6.22
N VAL A 74 14.75 -1.85 5.14
CA VAL A 74 13.50 -1.09 5.13
C VAL A 74 12.39 -1.94 4.53
N ARG A 75 11.29 -2.07 5.25
CA ARG A 75 10.09 -2.76 4.77
C ARG A 75 9.11 -1.76 4.18
N TYR A 76 8.62 -2.04 3.00
CA TYR A 76 7.58 -1.29 2.30
C TYR A 76 6.31 -2.13 2.32
N VAL A 77 5.22 -1.58 2.83
CA VAL A 77 3.94 -2.29 2.97
C VAL A 77 2.85 -1.43 2.36
N TRP A 78 2.29 -1.90 1.24
CA TRP A 78 1.06 -1.36 0.68
C TRP A 78 -0.11 -2.19 1.18
N VAL A 79 -1.10 -1.51 1.75
CA VAL A 79 -2.31 -2.13 2.27
C VAL A 79 -3.49 -1.62 1.45
N ILE A 80 -4.16 -2.54 0.75
CA ILE A 80 -5.29 -2.25 -0.11
C ILE A 80 -6.52 -2.94 0.50
N ALA A 81 -7.46 -2.14 1.00
CA ALA A 81 -8.73 -2.64 1.48
C ALA A 81 -9.62 -3.05 0.29
N MET A 82 -10.14 -4.28 0.26
CA MET A 82 -10.93 -4.75 -0.89
C MET A 82 -12.33 -4.13 -0.99
N TRP A 83 -12.73 -3.36 0.02
CA TRP A 83 -13.95 -2.54 0.01
C TRP A 83 -13.70 -1.08 -0.43
N GLU A 84 -12.46 -0.69 -0.72
CA GLU A 84 -12.17 0.58 -1.39
C GLU A 84 -12.72 0.55 -2.83
N VAL A 85 -13.08 1.73 -3.33
CA VAL A 85 -13.58 1.93 -4.68
C VAL A 85 -12.59 1.35 -5.69
N ASP A 86 -13.10 0.50 -6.57
CA ASP A 86 -12.38 -0.19 -7.64
C ASP A 86 -11.20 -1.08 -7.22
N ALA A 87 -10.96 -1.31 -5.93
CA ALA A 87 -9.87 -2.18 -5.47
C ALA A 87 -9.99 -3.63 -6.00
N GLN A 88 -11.21 -4.17 -6.04
CA GLN A 88 -11.47 -5.49 -6.64
C GLN A 88 -11.39 -5.50 -8.17
N VAL A 89 -11.50 -4.34 -8.83
CA VAL A 89 -11.31 -4.20 -10.28
C VAL A 89 -9.82 -4.19 -10.59
N TRP A 90 -9.04 -3.40 -9.84
CA TRP A 90 -7.58 -3.40 -9.88
C TRP A 90 -7.01 -4.81 -9.72
N LEU A 91 -7.44 -5.56 -8.71
CA LEU A 91 -6.89 -6.90 -8.47
C LEU A 91 -7.19 -7.87 -9.63
N ARG A 92 -8.37 -7.75 -10.24
CA ARG A 92 -8.74 -8.54 -11.43
C ARG A 92 -7.85 -8.18 -12.62
N ASP A 93 -7.67 -6.89 -12.91
CA ASP A 93 -6.76 -6.44 -13.98
C ASP A 93 -5.32 -6.92 -13.74
N ALA A 94 -4.83 -6.83 -12.50
CA ALA A 94 -3.51 -7.33 -12.13
C ALA A 94 -3.36 -8.84 -12.39
N VAL A 95 -4.37 -9.63 -12.00
CA VAL A 95 -4.42 -11.08 -12.24
C VAL A 95 -4.47 -11.40 -13.73
N ASP A 96 -5.35 -10.74 -14.49
CA ASP A 96 -5.51 -10.96 -15.93
C ASP A 96 -4.22 -10.64 -16.70
N ARG A 97 -3.45 -9.66 -16.21
CA ARG A 97 -2.15 -9.27 -16.77
C ARG A 97 -0.98 -10.05 -16.21
N GLY A 98 -1.18 -10.85 -15.16
CA GLY A 98 -0.12 -11.55 -14.44
C GLY A 98 0.87 -10.64 -13.72
N ARG A 99 0.57 -9.34 -13.55
CA ARG A 99 1.51 -8.37 -12.99
C ARG A 99 0.82 -7.24 -12.23
N ILE A 100 1.52 -6.71 -11.23
CA ILE A 100 1.17 -5.46 -10.55
C ILE A 100 2.18 -4.40 -10.99
N ALA A 101 1.69 -3.24 -11.41
CA ALA A 101 2.49 -2.06 -11.69
C ALA A 101 2.47 -1.10 -10.49
N LEU A 102 3.67 -0.65 -10.09
CA LEU A 102 3.90 0.29 -9.01
C LEU A 102 4.66 1.50 -9.57
N ALA A 103 4.02 2.66 -9.60
CA ALA A 103 4.68 3.93 -9.91
C ALA A 103 5.05 4.64 -8.61
N VAL A 104 6.30 5.08 -8.51
CA VAL A 104 6.82 5.76 -7.33
C VAL A 104 7.42 7.10 -7.73
N ASN A 105 6.92 8.17 -7.13
CA ASN A 105 7.47 9.51 -7.27
C ASN A 105 8.25 9.93 -6.02
N ALA A 106 9.38 10.59 -6.24
CA ALA A 106 10.13 11.22 -5.16
C ALA A 106 9.43 12.53 -4.75
N VAL A 107 9.24 12.72 -3.44
CA VAL A 107 8.69 13.99 -2.89
C VAL A 107 9.74 15.08 -2.76
N ASP A 108 11.02 14.70 -2.72
CA ASP A 108 12.17 15.54 -2.43
C ASP A 108 13.14 15.69 -3.62
N ALA A 109 12.81 15.09 -4.77
CA ALA A 109 13.61 15.12 -6.00
C ALA A 109 12.74 14.92 -7.25
N PRO A 110 13.19 15.35 -8.44
CA PRO A 110 12.48 15.12 -9.71
C PRO A 110 12.77 13.70 -10.26
N GLN A 111 12.54 12.67 -9.44
CA GLN A 111 12.78 11.28 -9.81
C GLN A 111 11.49 10.48 -9.71
N SER A 112 11.22 9.71 -10.76
CA SER A 112 10.10 8.76 -10.82
C SER A 112 10.60 7.41 -11.31
N VAL A 113 10.06 6.33 -10.76
CA VAL A 113 10.32 4.97 -11.23
C VAL A 113 9.04 4.17 -11.33
N VAL A 114 8.99 3.27 -12.31
CA VAL A 114 7.94 2.27 -12.41
C VAL A 114 8.56 0.90 -12.18
N LEU A 115 8.01 0.19 -11.20
CA LEU A 115 8.36 -1.19 -10.87
C LEU A 115 7.20 -2.09 -11.29
N THR A 116 7.51 -3.22 -11.90
CA THR A 116 6.51 -4.22 -12.25
C THR A 116 6.88 -5.56 -11.65
N THR A 117 5.89 -6.30 -11.18
CA THR A 117 6.11 -7.68 -10.75
C THR A 117 6.36 -8.58 -11.95
N GLY A 118 7.09 -9.69 -11.76
CA GLY A 118 7.20 -10.72 -12.78
C GLY A 118 5.87 -11.43 -13.04
N GLU A 119 5.73 -12.03 -14.23
CA GLU A 119 4.51 -12.70 -14.70
C GLU A 119 4.07 -13.88 -13.81
N ASP A 120 5.03 -14.56 -13.17
CA ASP A 120 4.75 -15.70 -12.28
C ASP A 120 4.39 -15.30 -10.84
N PHE A 121 4.23 -14.00 -10.56
CA PHE A 121 4.00 -13.51 -9.19
C PHE A 121 2.61 -13.86 -8.65
N LEU A 122 1.58 -13.81 -9.50
CA LEU A 122 0.18 -14.00 -9.12
C LEU A 122 -0.29 -15.45 -9.34
N GLN A 123 0.34 -16.39 -8.64
CA GLN A 123 -0.04 -17.80 -8.72
C GLN A 123 -1.38 -18.06 -8.01
N ASN A 124 -2.15 -19.04 -8.51
CA ASN A 124 -3.48 -19.38 -7.99
C ASN A 124 -4.48 -18.21 -8.03
N ALA A 125 -4.49 -17.49 -9.16
CA ALA A 125 -5.40 -16.39 -9.49
C ALA A 125 -6.84 -16.57 -8.97
N ASP A 126 -7.47 -17.72 -9.26
CA ASP A 126 -8.85 -17.99 -8.83
C ASP A 126 -9.02 -18.00 -7.31
N ALA A 127 -8.06 -18.62 -6.59
CA ALA A 127 -8.08 -18.66 -5.13
C ALA A 127 -7.83 -17.28 -4.53
N LEU A 128 -6.93 -16.50 -5.13
CA LEU A 128 -6.67 -15.12 -4.75
C LEU A 128 -7.94 -14.28 -4.86
N LEU A 129 -8.59 -14.26 -6.03
CA LEU A 129 -9.81 -13.50 -6.28
C LEU A 129 -11.01 -13.96 -5.42
N ALA A 130 -11.10 -15.25 -5.13
CA ALA A 130 -12.12 -15.78 -4.23
C ALA A 130 -11.90 -15.32 -2.78
N SER A 131 -10.65 -15.23 -2.31
CA SER A 131 -10.31 -14.78 -0.97
C SER A 131 -10.50 -13.28 -0.73
N THR A 132 -10.66 -12.50 -1.80
CA THR A 132 -10.85 -11.04 -1.75
C THR A 132 -12.30 -10.59 -1.89
N GLN A 133 -13.26 -11.52 -1.80
CA GLN A 133 -14.69 -11.18 -1.84
C GLN A 133 -15.10 -10.45 -0.56
N VAL A 134 -15.70 -9.27 -0.72
CA VAL A 134 -16.20 -8.45 0.38
C VAL A 134 -17.61 -8.88 0.76
N ALA A 135 -17.82 -9.27 2.02
CA ALA A 135 -19.12 -9.74 2.49
C ALA A 135 -20.08 -8.59 2.86
N TRP A 136 -19.55 -7.44 3.27
CA TRP A 136 -20.30 -6.24 3.63
C TRP A 136 -19.43 -5.00 3.45
N GLN A 137 -20.03 -3.80 3.40
CA GLN A 137 -19.27 -2.56 3.25
C GLN A 137 -19.52 -1.62 4.44
N PRO A 138 -18.47 -1.09 5.09
CA PRO A 138 -18.66 -0.06 6.10
C PRO A 138 -19.22 1.22 5.46
N ALA A 139 -20.22 1.81 6.11
CA ALA A 139 -20.92 3.00 5.61
C ALA A 139 -20.40 4.29 6.27
N GLY A 140 -20.42 5.39 5.51
CA GLY A 140 -20.09 6.73 6.03
C GLY A 140 -18.65 6.82 6.57
N GLU A 141 -18.48 7.50 7.69
CA GLU A 141 -17.16 7.74 8.31
C GLU A 141 -16.46 6.45 8.78
N LEU A 142 -17.21 5.37 9.03
CA LEU A 142 -16.65 4.07 9.40
C LEU A 142 -15.81 3.47 8.26
N HIS A 143 -16.05 3.88 7.02
CA HIS A 143 -15.30 3.43 5.85
C HIS A 143 -13.79 3.64 6.02
N HIS A 144 -13.37 4.88 6.27
CA HIS A 144 -11.96 5.23 6.40
C HIS A 144 -11.36 4.74 7.73
N LEU A 145 -12.15 4.73 8.80
CA LEU A 145 -11.69 4.23 10.10
C LEU A 145 -11.34 2.74 10.02
N HIS A 146 -12.16 1.92 9.36
CA HIS A 146 -11.85 0.51 9.17
C HIS A 146 -10.63 0.32 8.27
N MET A 147 -10.45 1.16 7.24
CA MET A 147 -9.23 1.11 6.40
C MET A 147 -7.97 1.44 7.19
N LEU A 148 -8.03 2.43 8.07
CA LEU A 148 -6.94 2.81 8.95
C LEU A 148 -6.60 1.68 9.93
N ASP A 149 -7.60 1.12 10.62
CA ASP A 149 -7.38 0.03 11.57
C ASP A 149 -6.83 -1.22 10.87
N ALA A 150 -7.43 -1.64 9.75
CA ALA A 150 -6.92 -2.72 8.92
C ALA A 150 -5.45 -2.49 8.50
N GLY A 151 -5.12 -1.25 8.14
CA GLY A 151 -3.77 -0.80 7.88
C GLY A 151 -2.77 -1.06 9.01
N PHE A 152 -3.12 -0.63 10.22
CA PHE A 152 -2.28 -0.83 11.40
C PHE A 152 -2.17 -2.31 11.80
N GLN A 153 -3.26 -3.06 11.72
CA GLN A 153 -3.28 -4.50 11.99
C GLN A 153 -2.43 -5.28 10.99
N ALA A 154 -2.46 -4.91 9.70
CA ALA A 154 -1.62 -5.52 8.68
C ALA A 154 -0.12 -5.31 8.98
N VAL A 155 0.27 -4.10 9.37
CA VAL A 155 1.67 -3.81 9.76
C VAL A 155 2.08 -4.58 11.01
N SER A 156 1.21 -4.66 12.02
CA SER A 156 1.46 -5.43 13.24
C SER A 156 1.62 -6.93 12.96
N SER A 157 0.79 -7.48 12.09
CA SER A 157 0.84 -8.87 11.65
C SER A 157 2.13 -9.17 10.89
N GLU A 158 2.52 -8.28 9.98
CA GLU A 158 3.78 -8.40 9.24
C GLU A 158 4.99 -8.29 10.17
N ALA A 159 4.96 -7.42 11.19
CA ALA A 159 6.02 -7.34 12.19
C ALA A 159 6.10 -8.61 13.06
N SER A 160 4.96 -9.22 13.39
CA SER A 160 4.91 -10.44 14.23
C SER A 160 5.44 -11.68 13.51
N ARG A 161 5.19 -11.81 12.20
CA ARG A 161 5.74 -12.88 11.36
C ARG A 161 7.27 -12.90 11.32
N MET A 162 7.89 -11.76 11.60
CA MET A 162 9.33 -11.59 11.55
C MET A 162 10.10 -12.03 12.78
N VAL A 163 9.45 -12.24 13.94
CA VAL A 163 10.16 -12.76 15.12
C VAL A 163 10.78 -14.15 14.83
N GLY A 164 10.33 -14.83 13.76
CA GLY A 164 10.92 -16.07 13.24
C GLY A 164 12.00 -15.92 12.16
N ASP A 165 12.15 -14.77 11.50
CA ASP A 165 13.12 -14.55 10.41
C ASP A 165 14.28 -13.65 10.88
N ALA A 166 15.50 -14.16 10.81
CA ALA A 166 16.72 -13.55 11.39
C ALA A 166 17.18 -12.21 10.77
N SER A 167 16.35 -11.51 10.00
CA SER A 167 16.68 -10.20 9.41
C SER A 167 16.15 -9.05 10.28
N PRO A 168 17.02 -8.21 10.87
CA PRO A 168 16.58 -7.04 11.61
C PRO A 168 15.97 -6.02 10.62
N VAL A 169 14.65 -5.87 10.63
CA VAL A 169 13.99 -4.73 9.98
C VAL A 169 14.11 -3.53 10.92
N GLY A 170 14.81 -2.50 10.46
CA GLY A 170 15.00 -1.28 11.23
C GLY A 170 13.82 -0.32 11.11
N LEU A 171 13.04 -0.41 10.03
CA LEU A 171 12.05 0.61 9.69
C LEU A 171 10.98 0.11 8.71
N THR A 172 9.71 0.49 8.96
CA THR A 172 8.58 0.20 8.05
C THR A 172 8.02 1.48 7.44
N ARG A 173 7.83 1.47 6.12
CA ARG A 173 7.06 2.43 5.32
C ARG A 173 5.68 1.82 5.10
N LEU A 174 4.65 2.52 5.59
CA LEU A 174 3.26 2.10 5.44
C LEU A 174 2.60 2.98 4.37
N MET A 175 1.98 2.34 3.41
CA MET A 175 1.19 2.97 2.36
C MET A 175 -0.22 2.41 2.46
N LEU A 176 -1.16 3.19 3.01
CA LEU A 176 -2.57 2.84 2.95
C LEU A 176 -3.12 3.34 1.63
N VAL A 177 -3.58 2.42 0.80
CA VAL A 177 -3.94 2.73 -0.57
C VAL A 177 -5.44 3.04 -0.63
N GLY A 178 -5.75 4.29 -1.00
CA GLY A 178 -7.12 4.73 -1.31
C GLY A 178 -7.27 5.07 -2.79
N ARG A 179 -8.42 5.64 -3.16
CA ARG A 179 -8.68 6.18 -4.52
C ARG A 179 -9.17 7.62 -4.46
N GLY A 180 -8.56 8.52 -5.23
CA GLY A 180 -8.90 9.94 -5.30
C GLY A 180 -8.96 10.58 -3.91
N LYS A 181 -10.12 11.15 -3.56
CA LYS A 181 -10.35 11.80 -2.26
C LYS A 181 -10.06 10.89 -1.05
N ASN A 182 -10.23 9.57 -1.17
CA ASN A 182 -9.99 8.65 -0.07
C ASN A 182 -8.50 8.51 0.22
N ALA A 183 -7.65 8.48 -0.82
CA ALA A 183 -6.19 8.47 -0.65
C ALA A 183 -5.70 9.71 0.09
N ALA A 184 -6.18 10.89 -0.30
CA ALA A 184 -5.88 12.15 0.37
C ALA A 184 -6.32 12.14 1.84
N GLN A 185 -7.56 11.72 2.14
CA GLN A 185 -8.08 11.67 3.50
C GLN A 185 -7.30 10.71 4.41
N LEU A 186 -6.94 9.52 3.91
CA LEU A 186 -6.13 8.56 4.67
C LEU A 186 -4.77 9.16 5.02
N MET A 187 -4.13 9.83 4.05
CA MET A 187 -2.84 10.46 4.27
C MET A 187 -2.93 11.61 5.29
N ASP A 188 -3.94 12.47 5.18
CA ASP A 188 -4.18 13.57 6.13
C ASP A 188 -4.33 13.05 7.57
N VAL A 189 -5.11 11.98 7.76
CA VAL A 189 -5.30 11.37 9.08
C VAL A 189 -3.99 10.79 9.61
N LEU A 190 -3.20 10.13 8.77
CA LEU A 190 -1.91 9.55 9.18
C LEU A 190 -0.87 10.63 9.53
N VAL A 191 -0.82 11.72 8.76
CA VAL A 191 0.06 12.88 9.03
C VAL A 191 -0.35 13.55 10.34
N THR A 192 -1.64 13.90 10.47
CA THR A 192 -2.18 14.52 11.69
C THR A 192 -1.93 13.64 12.92
N GLY A 193 -2.17 12.33 12.80
CA GLY A 193 -1.92 11.38 13.88
C GLY A 193 -0.44 11.30 14.27
N ALA A 194 0.47 11.31 13.30
CA ALA A 194 1.91 11.30 13.56
C ALA A 194 2.38 12.60 14.23
N GLU A 195 1.84 13.75 13.85
CA GLU A 195 2.13 15.04 14.48
C GLU A 195 1.62 15.09 15.93
N LEU A 196 0.41 14.60 16.18
CA LEU A 196 -0.15 14.48 17.53
C LEU A 196 0.70 13.55 18.41
N ALA A 197 1.10 12.38 17.90
CA ALA A 197 1.95 11.45 18.63
C ALA A 197 3.32 12.07 18.99
N ARG A 198 3.90 12.87 18.09
CA ARG A 198 5.14 13.64 18.36
C ARG A 198 4.94 14.75 19.39
N SER A 199 3.75 15.35 19.42
CA SER A 199 3.40 16.43 20.35
C SER A 199 3.05 15.93 21.76
N PHE A 200 2.64 14.66 21.89
CA PHE A 200 2.29 14.03 23.17
C PHE A 200 3.05 12.72 23.43
N PRO A 201 4.40 12.74 23.53
CA PRO A 201 5.20 11.53 23.73
C PRO A 201 4.93 10.82 25.06
N ASN A 202 4.32 11.51 26.05
CA ASN A 202 4.13 11.02 27.42
C ASN A 202 2.73 10.44 27.73
N LEU A 203 1.79 10.37 26.77
CA LEU A 203 0.47 9.75 27.04
C LEU A 203 0.46 8.22 26.86
N ALA A 204 1.44 7.67 26.13
CA ALA A 204 1.58 6.22 25.95
C ALA A 204 2.08 5.48 27.22
N SER A 205 2.75 6.19 28.15
CA SER A 205 3.22 5.60 29.41
C SER A 205 2.18 5.61 30.53
N THR A 206 1.09 6.36 30.38
CA THR A 206 0.12 6.60 31.49
C THR A 206 -1.17 5.78 31.37
N ALA A 207 -1.35 5.05 30.26
CA ALA A 207 -2.46 4.10 30.09
C ALA A 207 -2.11 2.67 30.51
N ILE A 208 -0.85 2.42 30.91
CA ILE A 208 -0.38 1.16 31.50
C ILE A 208 0.03 1.44 32.95
N GLN A 209 -0.94 1.83 33.78
CA GLN A 209 -0.86 1.72 35.24
C GLN A 209 -2.21 1.25 35.76
#